data_AF-A0AAD6P4U2-F1
#
_entry.id   AF-A0AAD6P4U2-F1
#
_cell.length_a   1.000
_cell.length_b   1.000
_cell.length_c   1.000
_cell.angle_alpha   90.00
_cell.angle_beta   90.00
_cell.angle_gamma   90.00
#
_symmetry.space_group_name_H-M   'P 1'
#
loop_
_entity.id
_entity.type
_entity.pdbx_description
1 polymer ?
#
loop_
_entity_poly.entity_id
_entity_poly.type
_entity_poly.pdbx_seq_one_letter_code
_entity_poly.pdbx_strand_id
1 'polypeptide(L)'
;MKERSRNWVTEIIQMEKLTDYTSDPAYLNDWNGLMAQQQKFMDALENSCFFEFQIEGLGEVSIRGQRAYEQPVLLQAFDLKMRMAAYWKIVLRRLVDFMALHLQFCARNLVNKEMEEEIVKELFGRHDGAIEGMLEESPTIAAKREKLNVSIKLLSESKNVLANIMDRITTNI
;
A
#
# COMPACT_ATOMS: atom_id res chain seq x y z
N MET A 1 -12.11 -2.88 -7.13
CA MET A 1 -10.95 -2.63 -6.25
C MET A 1 -11.23 -2.78 -4.75
N LYS A 2 -12.15 -1.98 -4.18
CA LYS A 2 -12.46 -2.03 -2.73
C LYS A 2 -12.93 -3.40 -2.25
N GLU A 3 -13.91 -4.00 -2.94
CA GLU A 3 -14.47 -5.29 -2.54
C GLU A 3 -13.46 -6.44 -2.63
N ARG A 4 -12.70 -6.47 -3.73
CA ARG A 4 -11.59 -7.43 -3.91
C ARG A 4 -10.58 -7.36 -2.77
N SER A 5 -10.26 -6.15 -2.30
CA SER A 5 -9.35 -5.97 -1.16
C SER A 5 -9.95 -6.45 0.15
N ARG A 6 -11.26 -6.26 0.37
CA ARG A 6 -11.96 -6.78 1.56
C ARG A 6 -11.97 -8.31 1.59
N ASN A 7 -12.24 -8.94 0.45
CA ASN A 7 -12.22 -10.40 0.32
C ASN A 7 -10.83 -10.95 0.60
N TRP A 8 -9.79 -10.33 0.01
CA TRP A 8 -8.41 -10.73 0.22
C TRP A 8 -7.96 -10.63 1.70
N VAL A 9 -8.29 -9.52 2.38
CA VAL A 9 -8.02 -9.39 3.83
C VAL A 9 -8.76 -10.46 4.64
N THR A 10 -10.00 -10.77 4.26
CA THR A 10 -10.79 -11.82 4.91
C THR A 10 -10.11 -13.17 4.76
N GLU A 11 -9.66 -13.53 3.56
CA GLU A 11 -8.93 -14.78 3.29
C GLU A 11 -7.67 -14.91 4.16
N ILE A 12 -6.87 -13.85 4.29
CA ILE A 12 -5.67 -13.85 5.14
C ILE A 12 -6.02 -14.12 6.59
N ILE A 13 -7.05 -13.45 7.11
CA ILE A 13 -7.49 -13.68 8.49
C ILE A 13 -7.93 -15.12 8.68
N GLN A 14 -8.61 -15.72 7.70
CA GLN A 14 -9.02 -17.13 7.78
C GLN A 14 -7.81 -18.08 7.72
N MET A 15 -6.81 -17.81 6.88
CA MET A 15 -5.58 -18.61 6.83
C MET A 15 -4.81 -18.57 8.15
N GLU A 16 -4.69 -17.38 8.77
CA GLU A 16 -3.98 -17.23 10.05
C GLU A 16 -4.70 -17.95 11.20
N LYS A 17 -6.04 -18.06 11.14
CA LYS A 17 -6.85 -18.79 12.12
C LYS A 17 -6.70 -20.31 12.04
N LEU A 18 -6.27 -20.85 10.91
CA LEU A 18 -6.24 -22.29 10.67
C LEU A 18 -4.90 -22.95 10.98
N THR A 19 -3.80 -22.22 10.84
CA THR A 19 -2.49 -22.84 10.61
C THR A 19 -1.53 -22.78 11.79
N ASP A 20 -1.76 -21.91 12.80
CA ASP A 20 -0.84 -21.65 13.93
C ASP A 20 0.64 -21.68 13.49
N TYR A 21 0.91 -21.09 12.32
CA TYR A 21 2.14 -21.33 11.57
C TYR A 21 3.32 -20.61 12.21
N THR A 22 4.33 -21.36 12.65
CA THR A 22 5.42 -20.87 13.52
C THR A 22 6.83 -21.09 12.95
N SER A 23 6.98 -21.19 11.63
CA SER A 23 8.31 -21.40 10.99
C SER A 23 9.26 -20.20 11.06
N ASP A 24 8.84 -19.07 11.62
CA ASP A 24 9.71 -17.91 11.83
C ASP A 24 10.67 -18.20 13.00
N PRO A 25 12.01 -18.19 12.80
CA PRO A 25 12.98 -18.38 13.89
C PRO A 25 12.80 -17.39 15.05
N ALA A 26 12.23 -16.19 14.79
CA ALA A 26 11.91 -15.22 15.83
C ALA A 26 10.88 -15.77 16.85
N TYR A 27 9.99 -16.67 16.42
CA TYR A 27 9.06 -17.35 17.31
C TYR A 27 9.78 -18.08 18.44
N LEU A 28 10.75 -18.93 18.07
CA LEU A 28 11.49 -19.75 19.02
C LEU A 28 12.30 -18.88 19.96
N ASN A 29 12.92 -17.81 19.45
CA ASN A 29 13.68 -16.88 20.28
C ASN A 29 12.78 -16.19 21.32
N ASP A 30 11.63 -15.66 20.88
CA ASP A 30 10.69 -14.98 21.76
C ASP A 30 10.08 -15.95 22.79
N TRP A 31 9.67 -17.15 22.36
CA TRP A 31 9.14 -18.17 23.25
C TRP A 31 10.19 -18.64 24.26
N ASN A 32 11.43 -18.91 23.83
CA ASN A 32 12.51 -19.31 24.74
C ASN A 32 12.82 -18.22 25.78
N GLY A 33 12.84 -16.94 25.37
CA GLY A 33 13.03 -15.81 26.29
C GLY A 33 11.92 -15.68 27.32
N LEU A 34 10.66 -15.89 26.90
CA LEU A 34 9.52 -15.93 27.81
C LEU A 34 9.56 -17.14 28.75
N MET A 35 9.93 -18.32 28.24
CA MET A 35 10.01 -19.56 29.03
C MET A 35 11.12 -19.52 30.09
N ALA A 36 12.18 -18.73 29.88
CA ALA A 36 13.23 -18.52 30.88
C ALA A 36 12.71 -17.92 32.21
N GLN A 37 11.50 -17.33 32.22
CA GLN A 37 10.85 -16.78 33.41
C GLN A 37 10.00 -17.81 34.18
N GLN A 38 9.81 -19.03 33.65
CA GLN A 38 8.89 -20.04 34.23
C GLN A 38 9.23 -20.37 35.68
N GLN A 39 10.51 -20.60 36.02
CA GLN A 39 10.89 -20.92 37.39
C GLN A 39 10.57 -19.78 38.35
N LYS A 40 10.94 -18.53 37.98
CA LYS A 40 10.66 -17.34 38.78
C LYS A 40 9.15 -17.13 39.00
N PHE A 41 8.34 -17.46 37.99
CA PHE A 41 6.89 -17.42 38.10
C PHE A 41 6.35 -18.44 39.11
N MET A 42 6.89 -19.67 39.10
CA MET A 42 6.51 -20.70 40.08
C MET A 42 6.93 -20.29 41.50
N ASP A 43 8.14 -19.76 41.67
CA ASP A 43 8.63 -19.28 42.97
C ASP A 43 7.74 -18.15 43.53
N ALA A 44 7.24 -17.26 42.65
CA ALA A 44 6.32 -16.19 43.03
C ALA A 44 4.92 -16.71 43.42
N LEU A 45 4.47 -17.83 42.84
CA LEU A 45 3.21 -18.45 43.22
C LEU A 45 3.27 -19.12 44.59
N GLU A 46 4.40 -19.74 44.94
CA GLU A 46 4.63 -20.36 46.25
C GLU A 46 4.70 -19.33 47.38
N ASN A 47 5.21 -18.13 47.10
CA ASN A 47 5.28 -17.06 48.09
C ASN A 47 3.97 -16.25 48.14
N SER A 48 3.24 -16.38 49.26
CA SER A 48 1.93 -15.75 49.49
C SER A 48 1.94 -14.20 49.53
N CYS A 49 3.12 -13.56 49.64
CA CYS A 49 3.25 -12.10 49.68
C CYS A 49 3.16 -11.44 48.31
N PHE A 50 3.32 -12.19 47.20
CA PHE A 50 3.15 -11.64 45.87
C PHE A 50 1.70 -11.68 45.42
N PHE A 51 1.23 -10.63 44.75
CA PHE A 51 -0.10 -10.59 44.14
C PHE A 51 -0.03 -10.48 42.62
N GLU A 52 1.09 -10.00 42.12
CA GLU A 52 1.34 -9.68 40.72
C GLU A 52 2.75 -10.15 40.34
N PHE A 53 2.94 -10.45 39.06
CA PHE A 53 4.20 -10.89 38.48
C PHE A 53 4.41 -10.18 37.16
N GLN A 54 5.60 -9.61 36.97
CA GLN A 54 5.94 -8.93 35.73
C GLN A 54 6.47 -9.93 34.71
N ILE A 55 5.73 -10.10 33.61
CA ILE A 55 6.13 -10.93 32.48
C ILE A 55 6.60 -10.02 31.36
N GLU A 56 7.80 -10.27 30.86
CA GLU A 56 8.34 -9.53 29.72
C GLU A 56 7.37 -9.56 28.53
N GLY A 57 7.08 -8.39 27.94
CA GLY A 57 6.16 -8.26 26.79
C GLY A 57 4.67 -8.36 27.11
N LEU A 58 4.27 -8.80 28.31
CA LEU A 58 2.87 -8.84 28.76
C LEU A 58 2.57 -7.83 29.88
N GLY A 59 3.61 -7.35 30.57
CA GLY A 59 3.47 -6.41 31.68
C GLY A 59 3.17 -7.11 33.01
N GLU A 60 2.54 -6.38 33.92
CA GLU A 60 2.19 -6.87 35.25
C GLU A 60 0.90 -7.70 35.20
N VAL A 61 1.00 -8.94 35.69
CA VAL A 61 -0.09 -9.92 35.66
C VAL A 61 -0.43 -10.35 37.07
N SER A 62 -1.71 -10.27 37.45
CA SER A 62 -2.14 -10.80 38.75
C SER A 62 -1.98 -12.32 38.81
N ILE A 63 -1.31 -12.81 39.85
CA ILE A 63 -1.02 -14.24 40.10
C ILE A 63 -1.81 -14.81 41.29
N ARG A 64 -2.62 -13.99 41.97
CA ARG A 64 -3.32 -14.38 43.20
C ARG A 64 -4.31 -15.52 42.98
N GLY A 65 -5.08 -15.47 41.90
CA GLY A 65 -6.12 -16.47 41.59
C GLY A 65 -5.55 -17.81 41.11
N GLN A 66 -4.33 -17.80 40.59
CA GLN A 66 -3.66 -18.94 40.01
C GLN A 66 -3.23 -19.96 41.07
N ARG A 67 -3.05 -19.53 42.33
CA ARG A 67 -2.70 -20.43 43.45
C ARG A 67 -3.74 -21.50 43.75
N ALA A 68 -4.98 -21.34 43.27
CA ALA A 68 -6.04 -22.33 43.43
C ALA A 68 -5.85 -23.58 42.55
N TYR A 69 -4.93 -23.54 41.58
CA TYR A 69 -4.71 -24.63 40.63
C TYR A 69 -3.45 -25.44 40.97
N GLU A 70 -3.45 -26.70 40.55
CA GLU A 70 -2.30 -27.60 40.73
C GLU A 70 -1.11 -27.19 39.85
N GLN A 71 0.11 -27.48 40.32
CA GLN A 71 1.35 -27.12 39.63
C GLN A 71 1.42 -27.61 38.16
N PRO A 72 1.02 -28.84 37.80
CA PRO A 72 1.07 -29.28 36.41
C PRO A 72 0.18 -28.44 35.47
N VAL A 73 -0.99 -28.01 35.96
CA VAL A 73 -1.93 -27.17 35.22
C VAL A 73 -1.35 -25.77 35.03
N LEU A 74 -0.71 -25.23 36.07
CA LEU A 74 -0.05 -23.92 36.03
C LEU A 74 1.09 -23.87 35.02
N LEU A 75 1.92 -24.91 34.98
CA LEU A 75 3.04 -25.01 34.03
C LEU A 75 2.54 -25.07 32.58
N GLN A 76 1.50 -25.86 32.31
CA GLN A 76 0.88 -25.94 30.99
C GLN A 76 0.21 -24.61 30.58
N ALA A 77 -0.50 -23.96 31.50
CA ALA A 77 -1.12 -22.67 31.25
C ALA A 77 -0.08 -21.58 30.97
N PHE A 78 1.04 -21.59 31.70
CA PHE A 78 2.16 -20.68 31.48
C PHE A 78 2.79 -20.90 30.10
N ASP A 79 3.16 -22.15 29.75
CA ASP A 79 3.72 -22.46 28.43
C ASP A 79 2.78 -22.04 27.30
N LEU A 80 1.50 -22.39 27.39
CA LEU A 80 0.49 -21.98 26.41
C LEU A 80 0.43 -20.46 26.27
N LYS A 81 0.41 -19.72 27.39
CA LYS A 81 0.37 -18.27 27.36
C LYS A 81 1.61 -17.66 26.71
N MET A 82 2.80 -18.21 26.97
CA MET A 82 4.04 -17.73 26.35
C MET A 82 4.08 -18.02 24.85
N ARG A 83 3.63 -19.20 24.43
CA ARG A 83 3.47 -19.55 23.00
C ARG A 83 2.51 -18.61 22.29
N MET A 84 1.34 -18.34 22.89
CA MET A 84 0.37 -17.39 22.34
C MET A 84 0.94 -15.98 22.23
N ALA A 85 1.69 -15.52 23.24
CA ALA A 85 2.31 -14.20 23.24
C ALA A 85 3.38 -14.06 22.14
N ALA A 86 4.24 -15.07 21.97
CA ALA A 86 5.25 -15.11 20.92
C ALA A 86 4.61 -15.18 19.53
N TYR A 87 3.58 -16.03 19.35
CA TYR A 87 2.86 -16.16 18.09
C TYR A 87 2.15 -14.86 17.68
N TRP A 88 1.53 -14.16 18.63
CA TRP A 88 0.78 -12.94 18.35
C TRP A 88 1.65 -11.84 17.71
N LYS A 89 2.91 -11.72 18.12
CA LYS A 89 3.85 -10.77 17.51
C LYS A 89 4.09 -11.06 16.02
N ILE A 90 4.13 -12.34 15.65
CA ILE A 90 4.35 -12.77 14.27
C ILE A 90 3.09 -12.51 13.43
N VAL A 91 1.92 -12.85 13.96
CA VAL A 91 0.61 -12.56 13.34
C VAL A 91 0.51 -11.08 12.99
N LEU A 92 0.81 -10.20 13.95
CA LEU A 92 0.77 -8.76 13.73
C LEU A 92 1.72 -8.31 12.63
N ARG A 93 2.96 -8.81 12.62
CA ARG A 93 3.94 -8.47 11.58
C ARG A 93 3.47 -8.91 10.20
N ARG A 94 3.03 -10.16 10.06
CA ARG A 94 2.50 -10.70 8.79
C ARG A 94 1.33 -9.88 8.28
N LEU A 95 0.38 -9.55 9.14
CA LEU A 95 -0.78 -8.74 8.75
C LEU A 95 -0.35 -7.37 8.21
N VAL A 96 0.59 -6.70 8.87
CA VAL A 96 1.12 -5.42 8.42
C VAL A 96 1.81 -5.55 7.06
N ASP A 97 2.71 -6.52 6.90
CA ASP A 97 3.45 -6.74 5.66
C ASP A 97 2.52 -7.08 4.49
N PHE A 98 1.57 -7.99 4.72
CA PHE A 98 0.57 -8.37 3.72
C PHE A 98 -0.28 -7.17 3.28
N MET A 99 -0.83 -6.40 4.22
CA MET A 99 -1.62 -5.21 3.89
C MET A 99 -0.81 -4.19 3.09
N ALA A 100 0.44 -3.92 3.50
CA ALA A 100 1.31 -2.98 2.81
C ALA A 100 1.60 -3.44 1.37
N LEU A 101 1.95 -4.71 1.19
CA LEU A 101 2.22 -5.29 -0.13
C LEU A 101 0.98 -5.25 -1.03
N HIS A 102 -0.19 -5.62 -0.51
CA HIS A 102 -1.43 -5.63 -1.28
C HIS A 102 -1.86 -4.23 -1.70
N LEU A 103 -1.79 -3.25 -0.80
CA LEU A 103 -2.12 -1.86 -1.13
C LEU A 103 -1.18 -1.30 -2.19
N GLN A 104 0.13 -1.52 -2.06
CA GLN A 104 1.10 -1.09 -3.07
C GLN A 104 0.85 -1.76 -4.43
N PHE A 105 0.57 -3.07 -4.42
CA PHE A 105 0.25 -3.80 -5.65
C PHE A 105 -1.03 -3.28 -6.31
N CYS A 106 -2.10 -3.08 -5.53
CA CYS A 106 -3.35 -2.51 -6.01
C CYS A 106 -3.16 -1.11 -6.59
N ALA A 107 -2.47 -0.20 -5.88
CA ALA A 107 -2.22 1.15 -6.35
C ALA A 107 -1.43 1.16 -7.68
N ARG A 108 -0.40 0.31 -7.78
CA ARG A 108 0.39 0.18 -9.02
C ARG A 108 -0.43 -0.37 -10.17
N ASN A 109 -1.26 -1.39 -9.94
CA ASN A 109 -2.13 -1.91 -11.01
C ASN A 109 -3.21 -0.92 -11.42
N LEU A 110 -3.78 -0.18 -10.47
CA LEU A 110 -4.76 0.86 -10.77
C LEU A 110 -4.16 1.88 -11.75
N VAL A 111 -3.00 2.43 -11.43
CA VAL A 111 -2.36 3.46 -12.25
C VAL A 111 -1.83 2.89 -13.57
N ASN A 112 -1.17 1.73 -13.54
CA ASN A 112 -0.42 1.25 -14.70
C ASN A 112 -1.22 0.34 -15.64
N LYS A 113 -2.40 -0.14 -15.23
CA LYS A 113 -3.20 -1.09 -16.01
C LYS A 113 -4.65 -0.66 -16.16
N GLU A 114 -5.28 -0.18 -15.09
CA GLU A 114 -6.72 0.11 -15.10
C GLU A 114 -7.01 1.56 -15.53
N MET A 115 -6.12 2.52 -15.21
CA MET A 115 -6.36 3.95 -15.42
C MET A 115 -6.44 4.33 -16.90
N GLU A 116 -5.61 3.73 -17.75
CA GLU A 116 -5.63 4.00 -19.20
C GLU A 116 -6.98 3.58 -19.81
N GLU A 117 -7.45 2.36 -19.50
CA GLU A 117 -8.74 1.85 -19.99
C GLU A 117 -9.90 2.73 -19.53
N GLU A 118 -9.90 3.18 -18.27
CA GLU A 118 -10.95 4.09 -17.77
C GLU A 118 -10.88 5.48 -18.40
N ILE A 119 -9.68 6.04 -18.65
CA ILE A 119 -9.53 7.32 -19.36
C ILE A 119 -10.10 7.18 -20.78
N VAL A 120 -9.72 6.13 -21.51
CA VAL A 120 -10.22 5.89 -22.87
C VAL A 120 -11.73 5.72 -22.84
N LYS A 121 -12.27 4.91 -21.93
CA LYS A 121 -13.71 4.72 -21.80
C LYS A 121 -14.45 6.01 -21.48
N GLU A 122 -13.88 6.88 -20.67
CA GLU A 122 -14.49 8.16 -20.33
C GLU A 122 -14.46 9.15 -21.50
N LEU A 123 -13.33 9.19 -22.24
CA LEU A 123 -13.18 10.04 -23.42
C LEU A 123 -14.06 9.58 -24.58
N PHE A 124 -14.12 8.28 -24.86
CA PHE A 124 -14.79 7.72 -26.03
C PHE A 124 -16.20 7.16 -25.74
N GLY A 125 -16.60 7.04 -24.47
CA GLY A 125 -17.87 6.44 -24.07
C GLY A 125 -18.99 7.41 -23.69
N ARG A 126 -18.69 8.72 -23.53
CA ARG A 126 -19.70 9.77 -23.34
C ARG A 126 -20.08 10.37 -24.69
N HIS A 127 -21.38 10.32 -24.99
CA HIS A 127 -22.16 10.98 -26.06
C HIS A 127 -21.41 11.64 -27.25
N ASP A 128 -21.92 11.40 -28.47
CA ASP A 128 -21.47 12.07 -29.72
C ASP A 128 -21.15 13.56 -29.49
N GLY A 129 -19.90 13.96 -29.78
CA GLY A 129 -19.44 15.35 -29.65
C GLY A 129 -18.59 15.67 -28.40
N ALA A 130 -18.48 14.78 -27.41
CA ALA A 130 -17.72 15.07 -26.18
C ALA A 130 -16.22 15.28 -26.45
N ILE A 131 -15.64 14.48 -27.36
CA ILE A 131 -14.24 14.62 -27.78
C ILE A 131 -14.04 15.91 -28.57
N GLU A 132 -14.93 16.23 -29.50
CA GLU A 132 -14.88 17.50 -30.24
C GLU A 132 -14.91 18.71 -29.29
N GLY A 133 -15.73 18.68 -28.24
CA GLY A 133 -15.77 19.72 -27.22
C GLY A 133 -14.47 19.83 -26.40
N MET A 134 -13.81 18.70 -26.10
CA MET A 134 -12.50 18.71 -25.42
C MET A 134 -11.35 19.19 -26.31
N LEU A 135 -11.48 19.00 -27.62
CA LEU A 135 -10.54 19.48 -28.63
C LEU A 135 -10.85 20.90 -29.11
N GLU A 136 -11.93 21.52 -28.63
CA GLU A 136 -12.28 22.90 -28.95
C GLU A 136 -11.23 23.84 -28.37
N GLU A 137 -10.61 24.62 -29.25
CA GLU A 137 -9.53 25.51 -28.87
C GLU A 137 -10.06 26.73 -28.13
N SER A 138 -9.31 27.20 -27.13
CA SER A 138 -9.68 28.46 -26.49
C SER A 138 -9.69 29.61 -27.51
N PRO A 139 -10.64 30.56 -27.42
CA PRO A 139 -10.74 31.69 -28.35
C PRO A 139 -9.44 32.48 -28.47
N THR A 140 -8.69 32.60 -27.37
CA THR A 140 -7.40 33.31 -27.35
C THR A 140 -6.31 32.60 -28.14
N ILE A 141 -6.28 31.27 -28.12
CA ILE A 141 -5.31 30.47 -28.88
C ILE A 141 -5.71 30.47 -30.35
N ALA A 142 -7.00 30.31 -30.65
CA ALA A 142 -7.52 30.39 -32.01
C ALA A 142 -7.18 31.73 -32.68
N ALA A 143 -7.40 32.86 -31.99
CA ALA A 143 -7.05 34.19 -32.50
C ALA A 143 -5.54 34.37 -32.73
N LYS A 144 -4.70 33.83 -31.84
CA LYS A 144 -3.24 33.85 -32.01
C LYS A 144 -2.80 33.03 -33.22
N ARG A 145 -3.37 31.84 -33.40
CA ARG A 145 -3.10 30.96 -34.55
C ARG A 145 -3.47 31.64 -35.86
N GLU A 146 -4.64 32.26 -35.91
CA GLU A 146 -5.10 32.98 -37.09
C GLU A 146 -4.15 34.12 -37.46
N LYS A 147 -3.78 34.96 -36.50
CA LYS A 147 -2.82 36.05 -36.72
C LYS A 147 -1.45 35.54 -37.21
N LEU A 148 -0.99 34.41 -36.67
CA LEU A 148 0.27 33.80 -37.09
C LEU A 148 0.17 33.25 -38.52
N ASN A 149 -0.92 32.57 -38.87
CA ASN A 149 -1.17 32.08 -40.23
C ASN A 149 -1.18 33.21 -41.26
N VAL A 150 -1.83 34.33 -40.94
CA VAL A 150 -1.82 35.54 -41.79
C VAL A 150 -0.39 36.06 -41.99
N SER A 151 0.39 36.13 -40.91
CA SER A 151 1.78 36.61 -40.97
C SER A 151 2.67 35.68 -41.80
N ILE A 152 2.51 34.36 -41.65
CA ILE A 152 3.24 33.35 -42.43
C ILE A 152 2.92 33.50 -43.93
N LYS A 153 1.64 33.67 -44.26
CA LYS A 153 1.20 33.86 -45.65
C LYS A 153 1.87 35.11 -46.27
N LEU A 154 1.84 36.22 -45.54
CA LEU A 154 2.42 37.49 -46.01
C LEU A 154 3.94 37.42 -46.18
N LEU A 155 4.64 36.72 -45.27
CA LEU A 155 6.08 36.46 -45.41
C LEU A 155 6.39 35.54 -46.60
N SER A 156 5.55 34.54 -46.86
CA SER A 156 5.69 33.67 -48.04
C SER A 156 5.53 34.46 -49.35
N GLU A 157 4.54 35.35 -49.41
CA GLU A 157 4.34 36.25 -50.56
C GLU A 157 5.53 37.19 -50.74
N SER A 158 6.02 37.78 -49.65
CA SER A 158 7.19 38.66 -49.67
C SER A 158 8.45 37.94 -50.15
N LYS A 159 8.67 36.68 -49.73
CA LYS A 159 9.76 35.83 -50.21
C LYS A 159 9.69 35.62 -51.73
N ASN A 160 8.50 35.36 -52.28
CA ASN A 160 8.32 35.17 -53.72
C ASN A 160 8.63 36.45 -54.51
N VAL A 161 8.24 37.62 -53.98
CA VAL A 161 8.59 38.91 -54.58
C VAL A 161 10.10 39.13 -54.60
N LEU A 162 10.79 38.85 -53.49
CA LEU A 162 12.24 38.95 -53.42
C LEU A 162 12.95 38.00 -54.39
N ALA A 163 12.45 36.77 -54.53
CA ALA A 163 12.98 35.81 -55.50
C ALA A 163 12.87 36.37 -56.94
N ASN A 164 11.70 36.89 -57.33
CA ASN A 164 11.49 37.51 -58.64
C ASN A 164 12.42 38.73 -58.87
N ILE A 165 12.66 39.55 -57.85
CA ILE A 165 13.59 40.68 -57.95
C ILE A 165 15.02 40.18 -58.16
N MET A 166 15.44 39.17 -57.39
CA MET A 166 16.76 38.56 -57.50
C MET A 166 17.00 37.96 -58.88
N ASP A 167 16.02 37.22 -59.42
CA ASP A 167 16.08 36.65 -60.77
C ASP A 167 16.22 37.73 -61.84
N ARG A 168 15.50 38.86 -61.70
CA ARG A 168 15.63 39.99 -62.63
C ARG A 168 17.01 40.65 -62.57
N ILE A 169 17.63 40.71 -61.39
CA ILE A 169 18.98 41.27 -61.22
C ILE A 169 20.00 40.35 -61.89
N THR A 170 19.93 39.04 -61.66
CA THR A 170 20.86 38.07 -62.26
C THR A 170 20.70 37.94 -63.77
N THR A 171 19.52 38.20 -64.35
CA THR A 171 19.33 38.21 -65.81
C THR A 171 19.73 39.51 -66.52
N ASN A 172 19.95 40.62 -65.78
CA ASN A 172 20.35 41.91 -66.34
C ASN A 172 21.86 42.19 -66.21
N ILE A 173 22.64 41.18 -65.84
CA ILE A 173 24.11 41.12 -65.88
C ILE A 173 24.49 40.17 -67.00
#